data_AF-A0A8C6WUL6-F1
#
_entry.id   AF-A0A8C6WUL6-F1
#
_cell.length_a   1.000
_cell.length_b   1.000
_cell.length_c   1.000
_cell.angle_alpha   90.00
_cell.angle_beta   90.00
_cell.angle_gamma   90.00
#
_symmetry.space_group_name_H-M   'P 1'
#
loop_
_entity.id
_entity.type
_entity.pdbx_description
1 polymer ?
#
loop_
_entity_poly.entity_id
_entity_poly.type
_entity_poly.pdbx_seq_one_letter_code
_entity_poly.pdbx_strand_id
1 'polypeptide(L)'
;MNQSNMNSNMVDPEVSLLLHCVDWRGLRRCQVQVELSERYNRQTDPALENHIEEIWTERLSKAPWIFNGAKFRLHSFILASHKNDSEDACNQTDNKESSTKQKGDCFPALPTLPTSEWAEGDPALASKSEKQDGCVLILRLGLTSYKDYLGTNWSGQAEELCRRGEVEFGDPLCLLAQPLGVGAVLCTVDEQIVFIRRSQQVAEAGGLLDIPGGHPEPKIVCENLGVKICEEKIDIVMLSPDAVVTELFSSVCAEIRDEINVPLTSLEEPVLMGIALNHTSAGRPSAEFYISCSLTSDQVKSLYLKGGAEANESTDIFFVSKRNVLQLNQKCNLWSELCPSAKGAILLYQTSRPVLDCEVFVALSFLQQRLLPRPEPGARRCIRLSVCLCGRGRELSPGRQRWRNGIFLS
;
A
#
# COMPACT_ATOMS: atom_id res chain seq x y z
N MET A 1 2.39 43.11 10.11
CA MET A 1 1.12 42.45 9.74
C MET A 1 1.20 42.08 8.26
N ASN A 2 1.69 40.89 7.95
CA ASN A 2 1.63 40.32 6.60
C ASN A 2 1.03 38.92 6.75
N GLN A 3 -0.29 38.84 6.58
CA GLN A 3 -1.00 37.59 6.38
C GLN A 3 -1.15 37.34 4.88
N SER A 4 -1.23 36.05 4.56
CA SER A 4 -1.75 35.45 3.32
C SER A 4 -1.00 35.78 2.03
N ASN A 5 0.06 35.03 1.78
CA ASN A 5 0.33 34.54 0.44
C ASN A 5 0.90 33.11 0.53
N MET A 6 0.12 32.19 1.10
CA MET A 6 0.34 30.77 0.83
C MET A 6 -0.43 30.44 -0.45
N ASN A 7 0.35 30.02 -1.44
CA ASN A 7 -0.03 29.59 -2.78
C ASN A 7 -1.46 29.07 -2.88
N SER A 8 -2.21 29.62 -3.84
CA SER A 8 -3.30 28.93 -4.50
C SER A 8 -2.76 27.64 -5.14
N ASN A 9 -2.67 26.57 -4.37
CA ASN A 9 -2.45 25.23 -4.92
C ASN A 9 -3.59 24.97 -5.88
N MET A 10 -3.27 24.67 -7.14
CA MET A 10 -4.22 24.04 -8.06
C MET A 10 -4.70 22.76 -7.40
N VAL A 11 -5.92 22.79 -6.85
CA VAL A 11 -6.62 21.58 -6.42
C VAL A 11 -7.02 20.88 -7.71
N ASP A 12 -6.38 19.75 -8.01
CA ASP A 12 -6.79 18.93 -9.14
C ASP A 12 -8.11 18.24 -8.76
N PRO A 13 -9.24 18.54 -9.43
CA PRO A 13 -10.56 18.05 -9.01
C PRO A 13 -10.69 16.53 -9.18
N GLU A 14 -9.81 15.89 -9.95
CA GLU A 14 -9.86 14.45 -10.22
C GLU A 14 -9.24 13.62 -9.09
N VAL A 15 -8.47 14.23 -8.20
CA VAL A 15 -7.73 13.50 -7.16
C VAL A 15 -7.70 14.23 -5.82
N SER A 16 -7.79 13.46 -4.73
CA SER A 16 -7.53 13.98 -3.38
C SER A 16 -6.77 12.95 -2.54
N LEU A 17 -6.18 13.39 -1.44
CA LEU A 17 -5.42 12.54 -0.54
C LEU A 17 -6.23 12.24 0.71
N LEU A 18 -6.51 10.96 0.95
CA LEU A 18 -7.28 10.48 2.11
C LEU A 18 -6.39 10.31 3.34
N LEU A 19 -5.17 9.80 3.16
CA LEU A 19 -4.21 9.51 4.21
C LEU A 19 -2.81 9.93 3.78
N HIS A 20 -2.07 10.57 4.69
CA HIS A 20 -0.65 10.90 4.54
C HIS A 20 0.17 10.22 5.63
N CYS A 21 1.20 9.48 5.24
CA CYS A 21 2.11 8.81 6.18
C CYS A 21 3.42 9.59 6.41
N VAL A 22 3.47 10.87 6.01
CA VAL A 22 4.70 11.69 6.02
C VAL A 22 5.31 11.84 7.41
N ASP A 23 4.49 11.97 8.45
CA ASP A 23 4.96 12.14 9.84
C ASP A 23 5.75 10.91 10.34
N TRP A 24 5.52 9.74 9.72
CA TRP A 24 6.22 8.49 10.03
C TRP A 24 7.28 8.11 9.01
N ARG A 25 7.64 9.01 8.09
CA ARG A 25 8.58 8.74 7.00
C ARG A 25 8.06 7.69 6.00
N GLY A 26 6.74 7.52 5.92
CA GLY A 26 6.11 6.37 5.27
C GLY A 26 6.09 5.12 6.18
N LEU A 27 5.14 4.23 5.97
CA LEU A 27 4.93 3.06 6.85
C LEU A 27 5.45 1.78 6.21
N ARG A 28 6.26 1.04 6.96
CA ARG A 28 6.65 -0.33 6.62
C ARG A 28 5.53 -1.31 6.97
N ARG A 29 5.57 -2.49 6.36
CA ARG A 29 4.59 -3.56 6.58
C ARG A 29 4.31 -3.86 8.06
N CYS A 30 5.34 -3.88 8.91
CA CYS A 30 5.18 -4.16 10.34
C CYS A 30 4.42 -3.07 11.13
N GLN A 31 4.29 -1.85 10.59
CA GLN A 31 3.59 -0.74 11.20
C GLN A 31 2.11 -0.65 10.77
N VAL A 32 1.69 -1.51 9.84
CA VAL A 32 0.33 -1.56 9.29
C VAL A 32 -0.36 -2.84 9.76
N GLN A 33 -1.59 -2.69 10.24
CA GLN A 33 -2.51 -3.77 10.54
C GLN A 33 -3.80 -3.58 9.75
N VAL A 34 -4.60 -4.64 9.66
CA VAL A 34 -5.95 -4.57 9.10
C VAL A 34 -6.97 -5.07 10.10
N GLU A 35 -8.15 -4.49 10.06
CA GLU A 35 -9.33 -4.96 10.74
C GLU A 35 -10.35 -5.41 9.69
N LEU A 36 -10.66 -6.71 9.67
CA LEU A 36 -11.52 -7.33 8.69
C LEU A 36 -12.92 -7.55 9.28
N SER A 37 -13.96 -7.09 8.60
CA SER A 37 -15.35 -7.34 9.03
C SER A 37 -16.34 -7.11 7.90
N GLU A 38 -17.39 -7.93 7.81
CA GLU A 38 -18.46 -7.74 6.82
C GLU A 38 -19.20 -6.41 7.00
N ARG A 39 -19.17 -5.81 8.20
CA ARG A 39 -19.72 -4.47 8.44
C ARG A 39 -19.01 -3.37 7.63
N TYR A 40 -17.84 -3.69 7.09
CA TYR A 40 -17.06 -2.82 6.20
C TYR A 40 -17.38 -3.06 4.72
N ASN A 41 -18.28 -3.99 4.39
CA ASN A 41 -18.78 -4.18 3.04
C ASN A 41 -19.72 -3.04 2.64
N ARG A 42 -20.02 -2.97 1.34
CA ARG A 42 -21.00 -2.05 0.77
C ARG A 42 -22.39 -2.36 1.33
N GLN A 43 -23.18 -1.33 1.61
CA GLN A 43 -24.60 -1.45 1.90
C GLN A 43 -25.37 -1.91 0.65
N THR A 44 -26.31 -2.84 0.83
CA THR A 44 -27.05 -3.45 -0.27
C THR A 44 -28.54 -3.21 -0.13
N ASP A 45 -29.22 -3.06 -1.26
CA ASP A 45 -30.68 -3.03 -1.34
C ASP A 45 -31.15 -3.75 -2.62
N PRO A 46 -32.38 -4.29 -2.66
CA PRO A 46 -32.83 -5.07 -3.81
C PRO A 46 -32.80 -4.32 -5.15
N ALA A 47 -33.03 -3.00 -5.15
CA ALA A 47 -33.01 -2.22 -6.39
C ALA A 47 -31.57 -2.04 -6.89
N LEU A 48 -30.62 -1.76 -5.98
CA LEU A 48 -29.21 -1.66 -6.32
C LEU A 48 -28.63 -2.99 -6.82
N GLU A 49 -28.93 -4.11 -6.15
CA GLU A 49 -28.42 -5.42 -6.58
C GLU A 49 -28.96 -5.83 -7.95
N ASN A 50 -30.24 -5.54 -8.25
CA ASN A 50 -30.82 -5.77 -9.57
C ASN A 50 -30.11 -4.94 -10.65
N HIS A 51 -29.84 -3.66 -10.38
CA HIS A 51 -29.10 -2.78 -11.30
C HIS A 51 -27.67 -3.28 -11.57
N ILE A 52 -26.97 -3.74 -10.53
CA ILE A 52 -25.63 -4.34 -10.68
C ILE A 52 -25.69 -5.60 -11.56
N GLU A 53 -26.70 -6.46 -11.38
CA GLU A 53 -26.88 -7.65 -12.22
C GLU A 53 -27.19 -7.30 -13.68
N GLU A 54 -28.01 -6.28 -13.92
CA GLU A 54 -28.32 -5.80 -15.27
C GLU A 54 -27.06 -5.31 -15.99
N ILE A 55 -26.25 -4.46 -15.35
CA ILE A 55 -24.98 -3.97 -15.90
C ILE A 55 -24.02 -5.13 -16.18
N TRP A 56 -23.92 -6.08 -15.25
CA TRP A 56 -23.04 -7.23 -15.40
C TRP A 56 -23.45 -8.15 -16.56
N THR A 57 -24.75 -8.43 -16.66
CA THR A 57 -25.33 -9.24 -17.74
C THR A 57 -25.12 -8.57 -19.09
N GLU A 58 -25.35 -7.25 -19.18
CA GLU A 58 -25.07 -6.48 -20.40
C GLU A 58 -23.59 -6.56 -20.77
N ARG A 59 -22.69 -6.41 -19.79
CA ARG A 59 -21.26 -6.48 -20.04
C ARG A 59 -20.83 -7.87 -20.53
N LEU A 60 -21.30 -8.95 -19.89
CA LEU A 60 -21.02 -10.32 -20.32
C LEU A 60 -21.53 -10.62 -21.73
N SER A 61 -22.64 -10.00 -22.15
CA SER A 61 -23.14 -10.18 -23.52
C SER A 61 -22.19 -9.61 -24.58
N LYS A 62 -21.42 -8.57 -24.25
CA LYS A 62 -20.44 -7.92 -25.13
C LYS A 62 -19.04 -8.52 -25.01
N ALA A 63 -18.68 -9.00 -23.82
CA ALA A 63 -17.36 -9.53 -23.50
C ALA A 63 -17.48 -10.80 -22.65
N PRO A 64 -17.87 -11.96 -23.24
CA PRO A 64 -18.15 -13.20 -22.51
C PRO A 64 -16.90 -13.83 -21.85
N TRP A 65 -15.71 -13.31 -22.12
CA TRP A 65 -14.45 -13.78 -21.53
C TRP A 65 -14.10 -13.10 -20.20
N ILE A 66 -14.80 -12.04 -19.80
CA ILE A 66 -14.57 -11.43 -18.48
C ILE A 66 -15.12 -12.35 -17.38
N PHE A 67 -14.54 -12.26 -16.19
CA PHE A 67 -14.99 -12.97 -15.00
C PHE A 67 -15.08 -12.00 -13.83
N ASN A 68 -15.87 -12.35 -12.81
CA ASN A 68 -15.91 -11.59 -11.58
C ASN A 68 -14.71 -11.97 -10.70
N GLY A 69 -14.11 -11.00 -10.03
CA GLY A 69 -12.99 -11.22 -9.10
C GLY A 69 -13.27 -10.53 -7.77
N ALA A 70 -12.97 -11.20 -6.66
CA ALA A 70 -13.08 -10.61 -5.33
C ALA A 70 -12.01 -9.54 -5.15
N LYS A 71 -12.33 -8.47 -4.40
CA LYS A 71 -11.42 -7.36 -4.10
C LYS A 71 -11.60 -6.90 -2.66
N PHE A 72 -10.57 -6.31 -2.08
CA PHE A 72 -10.69 -5.64 -0.78
C PHE A 72 -11.45 -4.32 -0.93
N ARG A 73 -12.40 -4.04 -0.04
CA ARG A 73 -13.08 -2.74 0.06
C ARG A 73 -12.46 -1.93 1.19
N LEU A 74 -11.97 -0.72 0.90
CA LEU A 74 -11.54 0.18 1.97
C LEU A 74 -12.77 0.88 2.57
N HIS A 75 -12.99 0.71 3.88
CA HIS A 75 -14.05 1.42 4.59
C HIS A 75 -13.51 2.67 5.29
N SER A 76 -12.44 2.53 6.08
CA SER A 76 -11.83 3.65 6.82
C SER A 76 -10.47 3.23 7.37
N PHE A 77 -9.82 4.09 8.13
CA PHE A 77 -8.57 3.78 8.82
C PHE A 77 -8.54 4.38 10.22
N ILE A 78 -7.64 3.87 11.07
CA ILE A 78 -7.25 4.44 12.34
C ILE A 78 -5.75 4.72 12.26
N LEU A 79 -5.34 5.95 12.57
CA LEU A 79 -3.95 6.35 12.59
C LEU A 79 -3.56 6.72 14.03
N ALA A 80 -2.44 6.20 14.50
CA ALA A 80 -1.92 6.51 15.82
C ALA A 80 -1.65 8.02 15.94
N SER A 81 -2.03 8.63 17.05
CA SER A 81 -1.67 10.02 17.33
C SER A 81 -0.17 10.09 17.63
N HIS A 82 0.55 11.00 16.97
CA HIS A 82 1.93 11.30 17.32
C HIS A 82 1.97 11.78 18.78
N LYS A 83 2.62 11.02 19.68
CA LYS A 83 2.93 11.55 21.01
C LYS A 83 3.99 12.61 20.79
N ASN A 84 3.58 13.87 20.85
CA ASN A 84 4.55 14.92 21.15
C ASN A 84 5.03 14.63 22.57
N ASP A 85 6.26 14.15 22.70
CA ASP A 85 6.98 14.22 23.96
C ASP A 85 7.26 15.70 24.25
N SER A 86 6.21 16.42 24.67
CA SER A 86 6.39 17.65 25.42
C SER A 86 6.84 17.23 26.82
N GLU A 87 8.16 17.22 27.01
CA GLU A 87 8.76 17.48 28.31
C GLU A 87 8.13 18.75 28.89
N ASP A 88 7.17 18.57 29.80
CA ASP A 88 6.88 19.57 30.84
C ASP A 88 6.77 18.82 32.16
N ALA A 89 7.95 18.44 32.65
CA ALA A 89 8.14 18.23 34.07
C ALA A 89 8.35 19.59 34.74
N CYS A 90 7.55 19.81 35.78
CA CYS A 90 7.73 20.78 36.87
C CYS A 90 7.20 22.20 36.63
N ASN A 91 6.06 22.50 37.27
CA ASN A 91 6.13 23.23 38.54
C ASN A 91 4.89 22.99 39.39
N GLN A 92 5.12 22.35 40.54
CA GLN A 92 4.24 22.42 41.69
C GLN A 92 4.12 23.88 42.15
N THR A 93 2.90 24.35 42.38
CA THR A 93 2.66 25.27 43.49
C THR A 93 1.38 24.84 44.19
N ASP A 94 1.55 24.51 45.46
CA ASP A 94 0.51 24.28 46.44
C ASP A 94 -0.43 25.49 46.57
N ASN A 95 -1.72 25.25 46.64
CA ASN A 95 -2.60 25.97 47.57
C ASN A 95 -3.88 25.16 47.87
N LYS A 96 -3.99 24.75 49.14
CA LYS A 96 -5.23 24.42 49.87
C LYS A 96 -6.17 25.65 49.81
N GLU A 97 -7.50 25.61 49.85
CA GLU A 97 -8.52 24.83 50.56
C GLU A 97 -9.85 25.29 49.90
N SER A 98 -10.90 24.48 49.68
CA SER A 98 -11.97 24.27 50.65
C SER A 98 -13.10 23.42 50.03
N SER A 99 -13.76 22.69 50.92
CA SER A 99 -14.75 21.62 50.78
C SER A 99 -16.09 21.96 50.11
N THR A 100 -16.71 20.97 49.45
CA THR A 100 -17.96 20.35 49.96
C THR A 100 -18.24 18.97 49.32
N LYS A 101 -18.76 18.08 50.17
CA LYS A 101 -19.02 16.65 49.96
C LYS A 101 -20.28 16.40 49.14
N GLN A 102 -20.31 15.30 48.37
CA GLN A 102 -21.45 14.37 48.36
C GLN A 102 -20.98 12.95 48.00
N LYS A 103 -21.75 11.96 48.47
CA LYS A 103 -21.36 10.64 48.95
C LYS A 103 -22.12 9.59 48.12
N GLY A 104 -21.51 8.43 47.81
CA GLY A 104 -22.20 7.32 47.14
C GLY A 104 -21.32 6.09 46.91
N ASP A 105 -21.04 5.38 48.00
CA ASP A 105 -20.88 3.93 48.24
C ASP A 105 -20.19 2.98 47.22
N CYS A 106 -19.30 2.17 47.78
CA CYS A 106 -18.50 1.13 47.15
C CYS A 106 -18.98 -0.32 47.43
N PHE A 107 -18.46 -1.23 46.58
CA PHE A 107 -17.99 -2.63 46.82
C PHE A 107 -18.99 -3.81 46.70
N PRO A 108 -18.51 -5.06 46.42
CA PRO A 108 -17.11 -5.53 46.39
C PRO A 108 -16.65 -6.34 45.16
N ALA A 109 -15.32 -6.48 45.06
CA ALA A 109 -14.58 -7.43 44.24
C ALA A 109 -14.06 -8.62 45.10
N LEU A 110 -13.46 -9.59 44.39
CA LEU A 110 -12.65 -10.78 44.78
C LEU A 110 -13.36 -12.16 44.78
N PRO A 111 -12.65 -13.29 44.52
CA PRO A 111 -11.19 -13.49 44.67
C PRO A 111 -10.40 -14.19 43.54
N THR A 112 -9.10 -13.87 43.48
CA THR A 112 -7.98 -14.60 42.87
C THR A 112 -7.34 -15.57 43.86
N LEU A 113 -6.78 -16.70 43.38
CA LEU A 113 -5.71 -17.57 43.95
C LEU A 113 -5.48 -18.77 42.98
N PRO A 114 -4.36 -19.53 43.01
CA PRO A 114 -2.94 -19.12 43.05
C PRO A 114 -2.00 -19.90 42.07
N THR A 115 -0.81 -19.32 41.89
CA THR A 115 0.54 -19.82 41.53
C THR A 115 0.81 -21.30 41.15
N SER A 116 1.64 -21.48 40.12
CA SER A 116 2.71 -22.50 40.10
C SER A 116 3.97 -21.97 39.39
N GLU A 117 5.05 -21.82 40.16
CA GLU A 117 6.44 -21.55 39.73
C GLU A 117 7.17 -22.86 39.41
N TRP A 118 7.98 -22.91 38.34
CA TRP A 118 9.27 -23.61 38.13
C TRP A 118 9.76 -23.09 36.73
N ALA A 119 10.99 -22.67 36.42
CA ALA A 119 12.28 -22.63 37.11
C ALA A 119 13.16 -21.54 36.45
N GLU A 120 14.13 -21.06 37.23
CA GLU A 120 15.12 -20.03 36.90
C GLU A 120 16.12 -20.46 35.79
N GLY A 121 16.53 -19.51 34.95
CA GLY A 121 17.65 -19.63 34.01
C GLY A 121 18.25 -18.25 33.72
N ASP A 122 19.58 -18.15 33.86
CA ASP A 122 20.43 -16.95 33.87
C ASP A 122 20.13 -15.83 32.83
N PRO A 123 20.12 -14.54 33.24
CA PRO A 123 19.98 -13.42 32.33
C PRO A 123 21.37 -12.85 31.95
N ALA A 124 22.06 -13.48 31.00
CA ALA A 124 23.32 -12.92 30.48
C ALA A 124 23.64 -13.37 29.05
N LEU A 125 22.80 -13.02 28.07
CA LEU A 125 23.30 -12.80 26.71
C LEU A 125 22.37 -11.84 25.96
N ALA A 126 22.93 -10.67 25.64
CA ALA A 126 22.27 -9.60 24.93
C ALA A 126 21.64 -10.05 23.60
N SER A 127 20.33 -9.83 23.46
CA SER A 127 19.76 -9.45 22.18
C SER A 127 19.42 -7.96 22.27
N LYS A 128 20.02 -7.18 21.38
CA LYS A 128 19.70 -5.77 21.18
C LYS A 128 18.20 -5.69 20.96
N SER A 129 17.49 -4.94 21.81
CA SER A 129 16.11 -4.58 21.56
C SER A 129 16.08 -3.73 20.30
N GLU A 130 15.79 -4.34 19.15
CA GLU A 130 15.13 -3.63 18.08
C GLU A 130 13.88 -3.04 18.71
N LYS A 131 13.80 -1.70 18.77
CA LYS A 131 12.56 -1.03 19.15
C LYS A 131 11.50 -1.57 18.18
N GLN A 132 10.54 -2.35 18.67
CA GLN A 132 9.35 -2.64 17.91
C GLN A 132 8.68 -1.29 17.64
N ASP A 133 8.80 -0.80 16.41
CA ASP A 133 7.93 0.27 15.94
C ASP A 133 6.51 -0.29 16.05
N GLY A 134 5.74 0.27 16.99
CA GLY A 134 4.37 -0.18 17.25
C GLY A 134 3.49 -0.02 16.01
N CYS A 135 2.34 -0.69 16.00
CA CYS A 135 1.32 -0.47 14.98
C CYS A 135 0.95 1.02 14.93
N VAL A 136 1.08 1.61 13.75
CA VAL A 136 0.76 3.02 13.48
C VAL A 136 -0.56 3.16 12.76
N LEU A 137 -0.85 2.27 11.80
CA LEU A 137 -2.02 2.33 10.94
C LEU A 137 -2.83 1.04 11.03
N ILE A 138 -4.14 1.18 11.23
CA ILE A 138 -5.10 0.09 11.11
C ILE A 138 -6.05 0.41 9.96
N LEU A 139 -6.03 -0.39 8.89
CA LEU A 139 -6.98 -0.27 7.78
C LEU A 139 -8.21 -1.13 8.05
N ARG A 140 -9.41 -0.54 8.00
CA ARG A 140 -10.67 -1.29 8.13
C ARG A 140 -11.14 -1.72 6.74
N LEU A 141 -11.11 -3.01 6.49
CA LEU A 141 -11.37 -3.58 5.17
C LEU A 141 -12.57 -4.53 5.18
N GLY A 142 -13.42 -4.38 4.16
CA GLY A 142 -14.43 -5.34 3.78
C GLY A 142 -14.02 -6.09 2.50
N LEU A 143 -14.98 -6.80 1.92
CA LEU A 143 -14.89 -7.41 0.60
C LEU A 143 -15.86 -6.74 -0.37
N THR A 144 -15.46 -6.72 -1.63
CA THR A 144 -16.28 -6.32 -2.77
C THR A 144 -15.87 -7.14 -4.00
N SER A 145 -16.34 -6.77 -5.18
CA SER A 145 -16.02 -7.49 -6.41
C SER A 145 -15.89 -6.56 -7.62
N TYR A 146 -15.27 -7.06 -8.69
CA TYR A 146 -15.20 -6.34 -9.96
C TYR A 146 -16.59 -6.05 -10.54
N LYS A 147 -17.52 -7.00 -10.38
CA LYS A 147 -18.93 -6.82 -10.76
C LYS A 147 -19.57 -5.64 -10.02
N ASP A 148 -19.42 -5.60 -8.70
CA ASP A 148 -19.95 -4.51 -7.87
C ASP A 148 -19.35 -3.17 -8.27
N TYR A 149 -18.04 -3.13 -8.55
CA TYR A 149 -17.36 -1.93 -9.03
C TYR A 149 -17.98 -1.40 -10.33
N LEU A 150 -18.21 -2.26 -11.32
CA LEU A 150 -18.85 -1.88 -12.58
C LEU A 150 -20.28 -1.36 -12.38
N GLY A 151 -21.02 -1.98 -11.47
CA GLY A 151 -22.41 -1.62 -11.19
C GLY A 151 -22.58 -0.41 -10.26
N THR A 152 -21.51 0.07 -9.62
CA THR A 152 -21.56 1.19 -8.66
C THR A 152 -20.61 2.32 -9.04
N ASN A 153 -19.32 2.24 -8.68
CA ASN A 153 -18.31 3.26 -8.95
C ASN A 153 -18.19 3.64 -10.44
N TRP A 154 -18.25 2.64 -11.33
CA TRP A 154 -18.14 2.84 -12.78
C TRP A 154 -19.51 2.99 -13.48
N SER A 155 -20.59 3.02 -12.70
CA SER A 155 -21.94 3.17 -13.24
C SER A 155 -22.23 4.62 -13.58
N GLY A 156 -23.06 4.85 -14.61
CA GLY A 156 -23.64 6.17 -14.86
C GLY A 156 -24.53 6.70 -13.72
N GLN A 157 -24.83 5.86 -12.72
CA GLN A 157 -25.58 6.25 -11.52
C GLN A 157 -24.69 6.56 -10.30
N ALA A 158 -23.35 6.59 -10.44
CA ALA A 158 -22.44 6.75 -9.29
C ALA A 158 -22.75 8.00 -8.44
N GLU A 159 -23.01 9.16 -9.07
CA GLU A 159 -23.36 10.40 -8.35
C GLU A 159 -24.69 10.28 -7.58
N GLU A 160 -25.68 9.60 -8.16
CA GLU A 160 -26.98 9.36 -7.51
C GLU A 160 -26.83 8.38 -6.35
N LEU A 161 -25.99 7.34 -6.48
CA LEU A 161 -25.66 6.43 -5.39
C LEU A 161 -24.97 7.17 -4.25
N CYS A 162 -24.06 8.10 -4.54
CA CYS A 162 -23.46 8.97 -3.53
C CYS A 162 -24.51 9.81 -2.80
N ARG A 163 -25.40 10.44 -3.56
CA ARG A 163 -26.48 11.27 -3.00
C ARG A 163 -27.42 10.44 -2.11
N ARG A 164 -27.78 9.23 -2.53
CA ARG A 164 -28.59 8.29 -1.74
C ARG A 164 -27.86 7.83 -0.49
N GLY A 165 -26.59 7.46 -0.59
CA GLY A 165 -25.76 7.07 0.56
C GLY A 165 -25.75 8.14 1.65
N GLU A 166 -25.54 9.40 1.26
CA GLU A 166 -25.59 10.53 2.18
C GLU A 166 -26.97 10.69 2.84
N VAL A 167 -28.05 10.67 2.05
CA VAL A 167 -29.42 10.93 2.55
C VAL A 167 -29.96 9.80 3.41
N GLU A 168 -29.72 8.54 3.01
CA GLU A 168 -30.31 7.36 3.65
C GLU A 168 -29.44 6.85 4.81
N PHE A 169 -28.11 7.00 4.73
CA PHE A 169 -27.16 6.39 5.67
C PHE A 169 -26.16 7.38 6.28
N GLY A 170 -26.09 8.63 5.82
CA GLY A 170 -25.10 9.61 6.28
C GLY A 170 -23.67 9.32 5.84
N ASP A 171 -23.49 8.50 4.79
CA ASP A 171 -22.19 8.18 4.20
C ASP A 171 -22.35 8.07 2.68
N PRO A 172 -21.74 8.97 1.88
CA PRO A 172 -21.90 8.96 0.44
C PRO A 172 -21.22 7.76 -0.23
N LEU A 173 -20.32 7.06 0.46
CA LEU A 173 -19.59 5.92 -0.10
C LEU A 173 -20.21 4.57 0.28
N CYS A 174 -21.23 4.55 1.15
CA CYS A 174 -21.75 3.30 1.71
C CYS A 174 -22.39 2.39 0.64
N LEU A 175 -22.96 2.96 -0.43
CA LEU A 175 -23.56 2.24 -1.55
C LEU A 175 -22.56 1.96 -2.70
N LEU A 176 -21.29 2.31 -2.53
CA LEU A 176 -20.25 2.10 -3.54
C LEU A 176 -19.32 0.94 -3.19
N ALA A 177 -18.84 0.23 -4.22
CA ALA A 177 -17.94 -0.91 -4.07
C ALA A 177 -16.59 -0.53 -3.43
N GLN A 178 -16.03 0.61 -3.84
CA GLN A 178 -14.77 1.16 -3.31
C GLN A 178 -13.62 0.13 -3.23
N PRO A 179 -13.30 -0.60 -4.31
CA PRO A 179 -12.20 -1.55 -4.30
C PRO A 179 -10.87 -0.82 -4.10
N LEU A 180 -10.07 -1.28 -3.15
CA LEU A 180 -8.76 -0.73 -2.83
C LEU A 180 -7.74 -1.14 -3.89
N GLY A 181 -7.21 -0.16 -4.62
CA GLY A 181 -6.06 -0.33 -5.51
C GLY A 181 -4.73 -0.23 -4.77
N VAL A 182 -3.65 -0.58 -5.46
CA VAL A 182 -2.27 -0.31 -5.05
C VAL A 182 -1.48 0.29 -6.21
N GLY A 183 -0.58 1.22 -5.93
CA GLY A 183 0.31 1.82 -6.92
C GLY A 183 1.71 2.07 -6.35
N ALA A 184 2.72 2.12 -7.21
CA ALA A 184 4.10 2.35 -6.80
C ALA A 184 4.79 3.49 -7.55
N VAL A 185 5.28 4.46 -6.77
CA VAL A 185 6.37 5.33 -7.21
C VAL A 185 7.67 4.54 -7.15
N LEU A 186 7.96 3.86 -8.25
CA LEU A 186 9.17 3.07 -8.44
C LEU A 186 10.35 3.97 -8.83
N CYS A 187 11.40 3.96 -8.02
CA CYS A 187 12.61 4.74 -8.26
C CYS A 187 13.81 3.87 -8.61
N THR A 188 14.45 4.13 -9.75
CA THR A 188 15.70 3.47 -10.17
C THR A 188 16.92 4.01 -9.42
N VAL A 189 18.03 3.27 -9.49
CA VAL A 189 19.29 3.63 -8.81
C VAL A 189 19.93 4.92 -9.38
N ASP A 190 19.61 5.28 -10.61
CA ASP A 190 19.99 6.52 -11.30
C ASP A 190 18.92 7.63 -11.18
N GLU A 191 18.13 7.56 -10.10
CA GLU A 191 17.18 8.59 -9.66
C GLU A 191 16.10 8.94 -10.69
N GLN A 192 15.62 7.95 -11.45
CA GLN A 192 14.46 8.10 -12.33
C GLN A 192 13.22 7.46 -11.69
N ILE A 193 12.09 8.14 -11.80
CA ILE A 193 10.77 7.58 -11.49
C ILE A 193 10.21 6.96 -12.76
N VAL A 194 9.72 5.72 -12.62
CA VAL A 194 9.16 4.94 -13.71
C VAL A 194 7.68 5.27 -13.89
N PHE A 195 7.29 5.55 -15.13
CA PHE A 195 5.91 5.68 -15.57
C PHE A 195 5.66 4.74 -16.75
N ILE A 196 4.41 4.37 -16.95
CA ILE A 196 3.95 3.53 -18.05
C ILE A 196 2.85 4.26 -18.84
N ARG A 197 2.72 3.95 -20.12
CA ARG A 197 1.60 4.41 -20.95
C ARG A 197 0.57 3.30 -21.04
N ARG A 198 -0.60 3.53 -20.48
CA ARG A 198 -1.70 2.58 -20.53
C ARG A 198 -2.10 2.28 -21.98
N SER A 199 -2.39 1.03 -22.29
CA SER A 199 -2.95 0.66 -23.59
C SER A 199 -4.28 1.38 -23.84
N GLN A 200 -4.68 1.53 -25.10
CA GLN A 200 -6.02 2.04 -25.42
C GLN A 200 -7.13 1.00 -25.19
N GLN A 201 -6.75 -0.25 -24.89
CA GLN A 201 -7.66 -1.38 -24.76
C GLN A 201 -8.04 -1.70 -23.31
N VAL A 202 -7.44 -1.00 -22.33
CA VAL A 202 -7.81 -1.14 -20.91
C VAL A 202 -9.17 -0.50 -20.62
N ALA A 203 -9.78 -0.88 -19.50
CA ALA A 203 -11.12 -0.43 -19.13
C ALA A 203 -11.17 1.02 -18.61
N GLU A 204 -10.10 1.49 -17.94
CA GLU A 204 -10.01 2.80 -17.30
C GLU A 204 -8.84 3.61 -17.89
N ALA A 205 -8.99 4.91 -18.10
CA ALA A 205 -7.87 5.82 -18.41
C ALA A 205 -6.96 5.42 -19.60
N GLY A 206 -7.50 4.78 -20.65
CA GLY A 206 -6.73 4.31 -21.80
C GLY A 206 -5.88 5.41 -22.46
N GLY A 207 -4.59 5.13 -22.70
CA GLY A 207 -3.64 6.08 -23.28
C GLY A 207 -3.06 7.14 -22.33
N LEU A 208 -3.50 7.19 -21.07
CA LEU A 208 -2.89 8.06 -20.06
C LEU A 208 -1.59 7.45 -19.52
N LEU A 209 -0.75 8.29 -18.92
CA LEU A 209 0.39 7.88 -18.12
C LEU A 209 -0.08 7.38 -16.76
N ASP A 210 0.53 6.30 -16.31
CA ASP A 210 0.30 5.71 -15.01
C ASP A 210 1.63 5.38 -14.32
N ILE A 211 1.52 4.97 -13.07
CA ILE A 211 2.57 4.24 -12.35
C ILE A 211 2.25 2.74 -12.36
N PRO A 212 3.25 1.86 -12.18
CA PRO A 212 2.98 0.43 -11.99
C PRO A 212 2.07 0.20 -10.78
N GLY A 213 1.06 -0.64 -10.93
CA GLY A 213 0.05 -0.87 -9.91
C GLY A 213 -1.05 -1.82 -10.37
N GLY A 214 -2.04 -2.01 -9.51
CA GLY A 214 -3.15 -2.92 -9.77
C GLY A 214 -4.04 -3.09 -8.54
N HIS A 215 -4.59 -4.28 -8.34
CA HIS A 215 -5.52 -4.52 -7.24
C HIS A 215 -5.24 -5.82 -6.49
N PRO A 216 -4.90 -5.75 -5.19
CA PRO A 216 -4.67 -6.93 -4.35
C PRO A 216 -5.90 -7.82 -4.32
N GLU A 217 -5.68 -9.14 -4.34
CA GLU A 217 -6.77 -10.11 -4.49
C GLU A 217 -6.92 -10.98 -3.23
N PRO A 218 -8.10 -10.98 -2.59
CA PRO A 218 -8.40 -11.88 -1.47
C PRO A 218 -8.14 -13.35 -1.77
N LYS A 219 -8.27 -13.75 -3.03
CA LYS A 219 -7.97 -15.13 -3.45
C LYS A 219 -6.51 -15.51 -3.27
N ILE A 220 -5.58 -14.60 -3.55
CA ILE A 220 -4.15 -14.87 -3.40
C ILE A 220 -3.82 -15.12 -1.91
N VAL A 221 -4.50 -14.41 -0.99
CA VAL A 221 -4.43 -14.70 0.44
C VAL A 221 -4.88 -16.14 0.75
N CYS A 222 -6.04 -16.56 0.25
CA CYS A 222 -6.54 -17.93 0.43
C CYS A 222 -5.60 -18.98 -0.17
N GLU A 223 -5.12 -18.77 -1.40
CA GLU A 223 -4.22 -19.69 -2.10
C GLU A 223 -2.87 -19.83 -1.36
N ASN A 224 -2.33 -18.74 -0.81
CA ASN A 224 -1.11 -18.75 0.01
C ASN A 224 -1.28 -19.49 1.33
N LEU A 225 -2.52 -19.56 1.85
CA LEU A 225 -2.87 -20.40 3.00
C LEU A 225 -3.15 -21.87 2.61
N GLY A 226 -2.95 -22.24 1.35
CA GLY A 226 -3.16 -23.59 0.83
C GLY A 226 -4.62 -23.92 0.50
N VAL A 227 -5.51 -22.91 0.48
CA VAL A 227 -6.94 -23.08 0.22
C VAL A 227 -7.24 -22.74 -1.24
N LYS A 228 -7.63 -23.75 -2.03
CA LYS A 228 -8.09 -23.54 -3.41
C LYS A 228 -9.58 -23.20 -3.41
N ILE A 229 -9.91 -21.97 -3.80
CA ILE A 229 -11.28 -21.45 -3.75
C ILE A 229 -11.62 -20.66 -5.01
N CYS A 230 -12.92 -20.61 -5.36
CA CYS A 230 -13.42 -19.72 -6.40
C CYS A 230 -13.71 -18.34 -5.81
N GLU A 231 -13.60 -17.29 -6.61
CA GLU A 231 -13.77 -15.88 -6.19
C GLU A 231 -15.08 -15.65 -5.42
N GLU A 232 -16.17 -16.28 -5.86
CA GLU A 232 -17.53 -16.07 -5.36
C GLU A 232 -17.77 -16.72 -3.98
N LYS A 233 -16.83 -17.54 -3.52
CA LYS A 233 -16.92 -18.27 -2.24
C LYS A 233 -16.00 -17.68 -1.17
N ILE A 234 -15.26 -16.64 -1.51
CA ILE A 234 -14.34 -16.00 -0.56
C ILE A 234 -15.17 -15.25 0.47
N ASP A 235 -14.98 -15.63 1.72
CA ASP A 235 -15.59 -15.00 2.87
C ASP A 235 -14.49 -14.35 3.73
N ILE A 236 -14.84 -13.25 4.41
CA ILE A 236 -13.90 -12.51 5.23
C ILE A 236 -13.32 -13.36 6.37
N VAL A 237 -14.07 -14.35 6.87
CA VAL A 237 -13.61 -15.26 7.94
C VAL A 237 -12.50 -16.20 7.48
N MET A 238 -12.30 -16.34 6.17
CA MET A 238 -11.22 -17.15 5.58
C MET A 238 -9.88 -16.39 5.55
N LEU A 239 -9.89 -15.09 5.82
CA LEU A 239 -8.75 -14.20 5.62
C LEU A 239 -8.06 -13.93 6.96
N SER A 240 -6.75 -14.16 7.00
CA SER A 240 -5.91 -13.75 8.13
C SER A 240 -5.51 -12.28 7.98
N PRO A 241 -5.70 -11.42 9.00
CA PRO A 241 -5.27 -10.03 8.95
C PRO A 241 -3.80 -9.85 8.54
N ASP A 242 -2.88 -10.63 9.10
CA ASP A 242 -1.46 -10.55 8.77
C ASP A 242 -1.17 -10.96 7.31
N ALA A 243 -1.92 -11.94 6.80
CA ALA A 243 -1.78 -12.39 5.41
C ALA A 243 -2.36 -11.36 4.44
N VAL A 244 -3.43 -10.66 4.80
CA VAL A 244 -3.98 -9.54 4.01
C VAL A 244 -2.99 -8.37 3.98
N VAL A 245 -2.39 -7.97 5.10
CA VAL A 245 -1.34 -6.94 5.11
C VAL A 245 -0.17 -7.37 4.22
N THR A 246 0.21 -8.65 4.28
CA THR A 246 1.27 -9.18 3.40
C THR A 246 0.88 -9.06 1.93
N GLU A 247 -0.34 -9.42 1.57
CA GLU A 247 -0.86 -9.29 0.20
C GLU A 247 -0.88 -7.83 -0.29
N LEU A 248 -1.29 -6.87 0.55
CA LEU A 248 -1.28 -5.44 0.17
C LEU A 248 0.12 -4.96 -0.22
N PHE A 249 1.15 -5.41 0.49
CA PHE A 249 2.55 -5.02 0.21
C PHE A 249 3.19 -5.88 -0.89
N SER A 250 2.85 -7.18 -1.00
CA SER A 250 3.44 -8.05 -2.01
C SER A 250 2.81 -7.88 -3.39
N SER A 251 1.51 -7.55 -3.46
CA SER A 251 0.79 -7.34 -4.71
C SER A 251 1.43 -6.24 -5.55
N VAL A 252 1.74 -5.08 -4.97
CA VAL A 252 2.37 -3.98 -5.72
C VAL A 252 3.74 -4.38 -6.33
N CYS A 253 4.53 -5.20 -5.63
CA CYS A 253 5.77 -5.77 -6.18
C CYS A 253 5.49 -6.82 -7.28
N ALA A 254 4.44 -7.62 -7.13
CA ALA A 254 4.02 -8.58 -8.15
C ALA A 254 3.56 -7.85 -9.43
N GLU A 255 2.80 -6.76 -9.31
CA GLU A 255 2.38 -5.94 -10.46
C GLU A 255 3.60 -5.36 -11.19
N ILE A 256 4.58 -4.82 -10.47
CA ILE A 256 5.85 -4.37 -11.08
C ILE A 256 6.55 -5.50 -11.85
N ARG A 257 6.59 -6.71 -11.29
CA ARG A 257 7.20 -7.86 -11.96
C ARG A 257 6.40 -8.25 -13.21
N ASP A 258 5.08 -8.31 -13.10
CA ASP A 258 4.23 -8.87 -14.14
C ASP A 258 4.03 -7.90 -15.31
N GLU A 259 3.92 -6.60 -15.02
CA GLU A 259 3.71 -5.56 -16.03
C GLU A 259 5.02 -5.07 -16.66
N ILE A 260 6.04 -4.74 -15.84
CA ILE A 260 7.28 -4.13 -16.33
C ILE A 260 8.50 -5.05 -16.30
N ASN A 261 8.31 -6.33 -15.95
CA ASN A 261 9.33 -7.39 -16.00
C ASN A 261 10.56 -7.14 -15.11
N VAL A 262 10.40 -6.35 -14.05
CA VAL A 262 11.47 -6.12 -13.07
C VAL A 262 11.47 -7.26 -12.04
N PRO A 263 12.60 -7.95 -11.81
CA PRO A 263 12.64 -9.06 -10.87
C PRO A 263 12.49 -8.57 -9.42
N LEU A 264 11.75 -9.32 -8.61
CA LEU A 264 11.51 -9.01 -7.19
C LEU A 264 12.81 -8.82 -6.39
N THR A 265 13.89 -9.51 -6.77
CA THR A 265 15.21 -9.38 -6.12
C THR A 265 15.88 -8.03 -6.36
N SER A 266 15.37 -7.22 -7.28
CA SER A 266 15.84 -5.86 -7.54
C SER A 266 14.98 -4.79 -6.86
N LEU A 267 13.90 -5.17 -6.16
CA LEU A 267 13.00 -4.26 -5.46
C LEU A 267 13.29 -4.29 -3.97
N GLU A 268 13.39 -3.12 -3.35
CA GLU A 268 13.37 -2.99 -1.89
C GLU A 268 11.95 -3.20 -1.33
N GLU A 269 11.85 -3.38 -0.01
CA GLU A 269 10.55 -3.50 0.66
C GLU A 269 9.70 -2.23 0.44
N PRO A 270 8.41 -2.36 0.07
CA PRO A 270 7.56 -1.21 -0.15
C PRO A 270 7.32 -0.38 1.12
N VAL A 271 7.27 0.94 0.93
CA VAL A 271 6.95 1.91 1.98
C VAL A 271 5.64 2.60 1.63
N LEU A 272 4.61 2.41 2.44
CA LEU A 272 3.30 3.03 2.24
C LEU A 272 3.40 4.55 2.49
N MET A 273 3.19 5.35 1.44
CA MET A 273 3.20 6.82 1.54
C MET A 273 1.85 7.37 1.98
N GLY A 274 0.75 6.69 1.63
CA GLY A 274 -0.60 7.16 1.94
C GLY A 274 -1.67 6.51 1.07
N ILE A 275 -2.87 7.10 1.08
CA ILE A 275 -4.00 6.66 0.26
C ILE A 275 -4.52 7.86 -0.53
N ALA A 276 -4.66 7.71 -1.84
CA ALA A 276 -5.26 8.69 -2.73
C ALA A 276 -6.64 8.23 -3.22
N LEU A 277 -7.51 9.18 -3.57
CA LEU A 277 -8.86 8.95 -4.07
C LEU A 277 -8.97 9.41 -5.52
N ASN A 278 -9.49 8.55 -6.39
CA ASN A 278 -9.80 8.86 -7.78
C ASN A 278 -11.26 9.31 -7.92
N HIS A 279 -11.48 10.61 -8.11
CA HIS A 279 -12.82 11.20 -8.24
C HIS A 279 -13.47 10.98 -9.60
N THR A 280 -12.71 10.63 -10.64
CA THR A 280 -13.29 10.17 -11.92
C THR A 280 -13.88 8.76 -11.81
N SER A 281 -13.58 8.04 -10.72
CA SER A 281 -14.12 6.72 -10.38
C SER A 281 -14.88 6.75 -9.03
N ALA A 282 -15.62 7.83 -8.81
CA ALA A 282 -16.46 8.04 -7.62
C ALA A 282 -15.71 7.86 -6.28
N GLY A 283 -14.49 8.40 -6.22
CA GLY A 283 -13.65 8.39 -5.02
C GLY A 283 -12.93 7.07 -4.75
N ARG A 284 -12.78 6.17 -5.75
CA ARG A 284 -12.10 4.89 -5.58
C ARG A 284 -10.71 5.06 -4.94
N PRO A 285 -10.41 4.38 -3.82
CA PRO A 285 -9.14 4.54 -3.12
C PRO A 285 -8.03 3.68 -3.72
N SER A 286 -6.79 4.18 -3.60
CA SER A 286 -5.56 3.46 -3.93
C SER A 286 -4.50 3.72 -2.88
N ALA A 287 -3.89 2.65 -2.36
CA ALA A 287 -2.77 2.73 -1.44
C ALA A 287 -1.48 2.90 -2.25
N GLU A 288 -0.77 4.01 -2.02
CA GLU A 288 0.37 4.40 -2.83
C GLU A 288 1.68 4.16 -2.09
N PHE A 289 2.59 3.43 -2.73
CA PHE A 289 3.85 2.99 -2.17
C PHE A 289 5.05 3.67 -2.85
N TYR A 290 6.13 3.83 -2.11
CA TYR A 290 7.45 4.09 -2.66
C TYR A 290 8.27 2.79 -2.64
N ILE A 291 8.96 2.51 -3.75
CA ILE A 291 9.83 1.34 -3.89
C ILE A 291 11.13 1.77 -4.56
N SER A 292 12.27 1.50 -3.92
CA SER A 292 13.58 1.65 -4.57
C SER A 292 13.92 0.41 -5.40
N CYS A 293 14.54 0.62 -6.54
CA CYS A 293 15.00 -0.40 -7.46
C CYS A 293 16.52 -0.32 -7.63
N SER A 294 17.20 -1.46 -7.53
CA SER A 294 18.66 -1.54 -7.70
C SER A 294 19.13 -1.43 -9.16
N LEU A 295 18.19 -1.41 -10.13
CA LEU A 295 18.48 -1.30 -11.55
C LEU A 295 18.46 0.15 -12.02
N THR A 296 19.21 0.44 -13.08
CA THR A 296 19.15 1.74 -13.79
C THR A 296 17.92 1.81 -14.68
N SER A 297 17.53 3.02 -15.11
CA SER A 297 16.42 3.20 -16.05
C SER A 297 16.63 2.43 -17.36
N ASP A 298 17.85 2.37 -17.87
CA ASP A 298 18.18 1.62 -19.10
C ASP A 298 17.99 0.11 -18.92
N GLN A 299 18.35 -0.42 -17.74
CA GLN A 299 18.15 -1.83 -17.41
C GLN A 299 16.66 -2.15 -17.26
N VAL A 300 15.89 -1.30 -16.57
CA VAL A 300 14.43 -1.43 -16.44
C VAL A 300 13.78 -1.40 -17.82
N LYS A 301 14.12 -0.42 -18.67
CA LYS A 301 13.62 -0.34 -20.05
C LYS A 301 13.94 -1.59 -20.86
N SER A 302 15.16 -2.12 -20.71
CA SER A 302 15.58 -3.34 -21.40
C SER A 302 14.81 -4.58 -20.94
N LEU A 303 14.39 -4.65 -19.68
CA LEU A 303 13.55 -5.72 -19.16
C LEU A 303 12.11 -5.57 -19.64
N TYR A 304 11.55 -4.36 -19.58
CA TYR A 304 10.23 -4.04 -20.10
C TYR A 304 10.07 -4.48 -21.57
N LEU A 305 11.05 -4.13 -22.42
CA LEU A 305 11.03 -4.49 -23.85
C LEU A 305 11.18 -5.99 -24.12
N LYS A 306 11.65 -6.78 -23.16
CA LYS A 306 11.64 -8.26 -23.27
C LYS A 306 10.25 -8.85 -22.99
N GLY A 307 9.33 -8.04 -22.47
CA GLY A 307 7.97 -8.41 -22.08
C GLY A 307 7.89 -8.97 -20.66
N GLY A 308 6.81 -8.66 -19.96
CA GLY A 308 6.36 -9.32 -18.72
C GLY A 308 5.22 -10.31 -18.96
N ALA A 309 4.64 -10.84 -17.88
CA ALA A 309 3.45 -11.68 -17.95
C ALA A 309 2.25 -10.92 -18.54
N GLU A 310 2.14 -9.63 -18.22
CA GLU A 310 1.07 -8.73 -18.62
C GLU A 310 1.58 -7.60 -19.55
N ALA A 311 2.52 -7.92 -20.44
CA ALA A 311 3.19 -6.96 -21.33
C ALA A 311 2.26 -6.19 -22.31
N ASN A 312 0.96 -6.49 -22.32
CA ASN A 312 -0.03 -5.88 -23.22
C ASN A 312 -0.86 -4.78 -22.54
N GLU A 313 -0.74 -4.63 -21.21
CA GLU A 313 -1.53 -3.65 -20.43
C GLU A 313 -0.99 -2.23 -20.59
N SER A 314 0.33 -2.10 -20.77
CA SER A 314 1.00 -0.88 -21.16
C SER A 314 1.61 -0.98 -22.57
N THR A 315 1.81 0.18 -23.20
CA THR A 315 2.31 0.31 -24.57
C THR A 315 3.68 0.96 -24.67
N ASP A 316 4.12 1.64 -23.60
CA ASP A 316 5.42 2.31 -23.55
C ASP A 316 5.82 2.59 -22.08
N ILE A 317 7.11 2.83 -21.84
CA ILE A 317 7.69 3.09 -20.52
C ILE A 317 8.52 4.39 -20.54
N PHE A 318 8.29 5.25 -19.54
CA PHE A 318 8.88 6.58 -19.41
C PHE A 318 9.65 6.71 -18.11
N PHE A 319 10.67 7.56 -18.14
CA PHE A 319 11.53 7.83 -16.99
C PHE A 319 11.61 9.33 -16.80
N VAL A 320 11.26 9.79 -15.60
CA VAL A 320 11.32 11.20 -15.23
C VAL A 320 12.19 11.33 -14.00
N SER A 321 13.23 12.16 -14.06
CA SER A 321 14.11 12.36 -12.91
C SER A 321 13.33 12.75 -11.66
N LYS A 322 13.76 12.25 -10.49
CA LYS A 322 13.20 12.64 -9.17
C LYS A 322 12.99 14.16 -9.05
N ARG A 323 13.98 14.94 -9.50
CA ARG A 323 13.94 16.40 -9.49
C ARG A 323 12.76 16.99 -10.26
N ASN A 324 12.45 16.44 -11.44
CA ASN A 324 11.37 16.93 -12.28
C ASN A 324 9.98 16.49 -11.76
N VAL A 325 9.89 15.27 -11.20
CA VAL A 325 8.64 14.77 -10.58
C VAL A 325 8.15 15.70 -9.46
N LEU A 326 9.06 16.38 -8.77
CA LEU A 326 8.71 17.31 -7.69
C LEU A 326 8.04 18.60 -8.13
N GLN A 327 8.08 18.90 -9.42
CA GLN A 327 7.48 20.09 -10.00
C GLN A 327 6.49 19.70 -11.12
N LEU A 328 6.09 18.43 -11.17
CA LEU A 328 5.35 17.85 -12.29
C LEU A 328 4.00 18.56 -12.49
N ASN A 329 3.25 18.76 -11.41
CA ASN A 329 1.96 19.46 -11.38
C ASN A 329 2.06 20.98 -11.60
N GLN A 330 3.26 21.57 -11.57
CA GLN A 330 3.45 23.02 -11.66
C GLN A 330 4.05 23.47 -12.99
N LYS A 331 4.91 22.62 -13.59
CA LYS A 331 5.80 23.05 -14.68
C LYS A 331 5.87 22.09 -15.86
N CYS A 332 5.14 20.97 -15.81
CA CYS A 332 5.24 19.94 -16.82
C CYS A 332 3.89 19.65 -17.48
N ASN A 333 3.87 19.62 -18.80
CA ASN A 333 2.70 19.21 -19.59
C ASN A 333 2.29 17.75 -19.33
N LEU A 334 3.19 16.94 -18.74
CA LEU A 334 2.89 15.55 -18.40
C LEU A 334 1.78 15.42 -17.33
N TRP A 335 1.52 16.45 -16.52
CA TRP A 335 0.48 16.36 -15.48
C TRP A 335 -0.91 16.10 -16.04
N SER A 336 -1.25 16.74 -17.17
CA SER A 336 -2.54 16.51 -17.84
C SER A 336 -2.62 15.16 -18.56
N GLU A 337 -1.50 14.47 -18.72
CA GLU A 337 -1.45 13.13 -19.31
C GLU A 337 -1.51 12.03 -18.25
N LEU A 338 -1.40 12.34 -16.95
CA LEU A 338 -1.47 11.35 -15.89
C LEU A 338 -2.93 10.95 -15.61
N CYS A 339 -3.16 9.66 -15.36
CA CYS A 339 -4.40 9.21 -14.76
C CYS A 339 -4.50 9.65 -13.29
N PRO A 340 -5.71 9.67 -12.69
CA PRO A 340 -5.90 10.16 -11.32
C PRO A 340 -5.13 9.39 -10.25
N SER A 341 -4.97 8.07 -10.36
CA SER A 341 -4.17 7.25 -9.43
C SER A 341 -2.71 7.70 -9.42
N ALA A 342 -2.10 7.82 -10.59
CA ALA A 342 -0.72 8.31 -10.72
C ALA A 342 -0.56 9.73 -10.18
N LYS A 343 -1.50 10.64 -10.45
CA LYS A 343 -1.49 11.98 -9.84
C LYS A 343 -1.46 11.89 -8.31
N GLY A 344 -2.29 11.04 -7.72
CA GLY A 344 -2.36 10.82 -6.27
C GLY A 344 -1.03 10.35 -5.67
N ALA A 345 -0.42 9.36 -6.29
CA ALA A 345 0.89 8.85 -5.89
C ALA A 345 2.00 9.91 -6.00
N ILE A 346 2.00 10.72 -7.06
CA ILE A 346 2.98 11.80 -7.22
C ILE A 346 2.77 12.89 -6.16
N LEU A 347 1.53 13.25 -5.81
CA LEU A 347 1.27 14.20 -4.71
C LEU A 347 1.77 13.66 -3.36
N LEU A 348 1.56 12.37 -3.09
CA LEU A 348 2.08 11.70 -1.88
C LEU A 348 3.61 11.65 -1.87
N TYR A 349 4.24 11.37 -3.00
CA TYR A 349 5.70 11.37 -3.13
C TYR A 349 6.29 12.77 -2.93
N GLN A 350 5.68 13.80 -3.52
CA GLN A 350 6.08 15.19 -3.37
C GLN A 350 6.05 15.65 -1.90
N THR A 351 5.08 15.17 -1.13
CA THR A 351 4.93 15.52 0.29
C THR A 351 5.81 14.66 1.21
N SER A 352 6.09 13.40 0.85
CA SER A 352 6.85 12.45 1.68
C SER A 352 8.38 12.51 1.48
N ARG A 353 8.85 13.19 0.43
CA ARG A 353 10.26 13.21 0.00
C ARG A 353 11.30 13.55 1.06
N PRO A 354 11.15 14.59 1.92
CA PRO A 354 12.22 15.01 2.84
C PRO A 354 12.71 13.89 3.75
N VAL A 355 11.90 12.84 3.88
CA VAL A 355 12.03 11.80 4.87
C VAL A 355 12.46 10.46 4.27
N LEU A 356 12.02 10.15 3.04
CA LEU A 356 12.38 8.92 2.30
C LEU A 356 13.81 8.95 1.75
N ASP A 357 14.29 10.11 1.26
CA ASP A 357 15.65 10.24 0.72
C ASP A 357 16.74 10.19 1.83
N CYS A 358 16.37 10.32 3.11
CA CYS A 358 17.32 10.32 4.23
C CYS A 358 17.90 8.94 4.57
N GLU A 359 17.21 7.83 4.28
CA GLU A 359 17.74 6.48 4.57
C GLU A 359 18.93 6.11 3.66
N VAL A 360 18.98 6.67 2.44
CA VAL A 360 20.08 6.43 1.48
C VAL A 360 21.40 7.06 1.97
N PHE A 361 21.34 8.24 2.58
CA PHE A 361 22.53 8.92 3.12
C PHE A 361 23.09 8.20 4.36
N VAL A 362 22.24 7.63 5.21
CA VAL A 362 22.70 6.90 6.40
C VAL A 362 23.37 5.59 5.97
N ALA A 363 22.81 4.83 5.03
CA ALA A 363 23.43 3.61 4.52
C ALA A 363 24.78 3.86 3.80
N LEU A 364 24.87 4.93 2.99
CA LEU A 364 26.14 5.32 2.34
C LEU A 364 27.18 5.81 3.35
N SER A 365 26.77 6.56 4.39
CA SER A 365 27.71 7.02 5.42
C SER A 365 28.31 5.86 6.26
N PHE A 366 27.56 4.78 6.48
CA PHE A 366 28.07 3.56 7.12
C PHE A 366 29.03 2.76 6.23
N LEU A 367 28.84 2.79 4.91
CA LEU A 367 29.78 2.19 3.94
C LEU A 367 31.04 3.05 3.76
N GLN A 368 30.91 4.38 3.79
CA GLN A 368 32.03 5.31 3.66
C GLN A 368 32.91 5.35 4.93
N GLN A 369 32.34 5.09 6.12
CA GLN A 369 33.13 4.89 7.35
C GLN A 369 33.91 3.57 7.39
N ARG A 370 33.64 2.60 6.50
CA ARG A 370 34.41 1.35 6.37
C ARG A 370 35.58 1.41 5.38
N LEU A 371 35.78 2.55 4.71
CA LEU A 371 36.84 2.76 3.70
C LEU A 371 37.93 3.76 4.15
N LEU A 372 38.11 3.97 5.45
CA LEU A 372 39.32 4.64 5.94
C LEU A 372 40.52 3.66 5.91
N PRO A 373 41.70 4.10 5.45
CA PRO A 373 42.86 3.22 5.27
C PRO A 373 43.34 2.69 6.62
N ARG A 374 43.52 1.37 6.72
CA ARG A 374 44.20 0.74 7.86
C ARG A 374 45.69 1.14 7.85
N PRO A 375 46.29 1.43 9.01
CA PRO A 375 47.75 1.46 9.13
C PRO A 375 48.29 0.01 9.11
N GLU A 376 49.25 -0.26 8.21
CA GLU A 376 50.08 -1.48 8.15
C GLU A 376 51.26 -1.40 9.14
N PRO A 377 52.00 -2.50 9.44
CA PRO A 377 51.52 -3.82 9.88
C PRO A 377 52.33 -4.34 11.10
N GLY A 378 51.73 -5.16 11.95
CA GLY A 378 52.51 -5.83 12.99
C GLY A 378 51.71 -6.66 13.97
N ALA A 379 51.28 -7.86 13.57
CA ALA A 379 51.27 -9.06 14.43
C ALA A 379 50.62 -10.23 13.68
N ARG A 380 51.40 -11.31 13.57
CA ARG A 380 50.95 -12.62 13.07
C ARG A 380 49.85 -13.18 13.97
N ARG A 381 48.71 -13.59 13.41
CA ARG A 381 47.92 -14.74 13.90
C ARG A 381 47.28 -15.48 12.74
N CYS A 382 47.57 -16.78 12.68
CA CYS A 382 46.95 -17.77 11.80
C CYS A 382 45.43 -17.81 11.99
N ILE A 383 44.69 -17.78 10.89
CA ILE A 383 43.34 -18.35 10.81
C ILE A 383 43.30 -19.23 9.56
N ARG A 384 43.01 -20.52 9.77
CA ARG A 384 42.83 -21.54 8.74
C ARG A 384 41.60 -21.20 7.89
N LEU A 385 41.77 -21.09 6.58
CA LEU A 385 40.68 -21.24 5.61
C LEU A 385 40.43 -22.73 5.39
N SER A 386 39.21 -23.19 5.63
CA SER A 386 38.69 -24.43 5.05
C SER A 386 37.77 -24.08 3.88
N VAL A 387 38.25 -24.39 2.68
CA VAL A 387 37.48 -24.42 1.44
C VAL A 387 36.78 -25.78 1.38
N CYS A 388 35.45 -25.79 1.22
CA CYS A 388 34.71 -26.98 0.83
C CYS A 388 33.95 -26.69 -0.47
N LEU A 389 34.55 -27.13 -1.57
CA LEU A 389 33.88 -27.33 -2.86
C LEU A 389 33.28 -28.74 -2.86
N CYS A 390 31.98 -28.85 -3.11
CA CYS A 390 31.42 -30.04 -3.73
C CYS A 390 30.13 -29.68 -4.45
N GLY A 391 30.15 -29.78 -5.78
CA GLY A 391 28.97 -29.64 -6.63
C GLY A 391 28.21 -30.96 -6.78
N ARG A 392 26.96 -30.85 -7.26
CA ARG A 392 26.33 -31.66 -8.32
C ARG A 392 24.90 -31.16 -8.53
N GLY A 393 24.56 -30.87 -9.78
CA GLY A 393 23.25 -30.37 -10.18
C GLY A 393 22.19 -31.45 -10.33
N ARG A 394 20.96 -30.99 -10.61
CA ARG A 394 19.94 -31.68 -11.41
C ARG A 394 19.08 -30.63 -12.11
N GLU A 395 19.00 -30.80 -13.42
CA GLU A 395 18.04 -30.17 -14.32
C GLU A 395 16.61 -30.57 -13.94
N LEU A 396 15.68 -29.63 -14.03
CA LEU A 396 14.25 -29.89 -14.13
C LEU A 396 13.69 -29.13 -15.33
N SER A 397 13.01 -29.87 -16.18
CA SER A 397 12.46 -29.49 -17.49
C SER A 397 11.23 -28.56 -17.36
N PRO A 398 10.88 -27.79 -18.41
CA PRO A 398 9.81 -26.80 -18.34
C PRO A 398 8.42 -27.44 -18.51
N GLY A 399 7.58 -27.32 -17.48
CA GLY A 399 6.18 -27.73 -17.50
C GLY A 399 5.26 -26.58 -17.90
N ARG A 400 4.69 -26.70 -19.11
CA ARG A 400 3.42 -26.13 -19.61
C ARG A 400 2.93 -24.82 -18.97
N GLN A 401 3.23 -23.71 -19.65
CA GLN A 401 2.51 -22.45 -19.50
C GLN A 401 1.03 -22.65 -19.89
N ARG A 402 0.14 -22.38 -18.94
CA ARG A 402 -1.28 -22.20 -19.17
C ARG A 402 -1.51 -20.69 -19.22
N TRP A 403 -1.94 -20.21 -20.38
CA TRP A 403 -2.40 -18.85 -20.61
C TRP A 403 -3.47 -18.48 -19.58
N ARG A 404 -3.18 -17.49 -18.73
CA ARG A 404 -4.19 -16.74 -17.99
C ARG A 404 -4.35 -15.43 -18.75
N ASN A 405 -5.40 -15.31 -19.55
CA ASN A 405 -5.90 -14.01 -19.96
C ASN A 405 -6.75 -13.50 -18.79
N GLY A 406 -6.13 -12.77 -17.87
CA GLY A 406 -6.85 -11.94 -16.91
C GLY A 406 -6.86 -10.54 -17.46
N ILE A 407 -8.03 -9.96 -17.71
CA ILE A 407 -8.14 -8.51 -17.83
C ILE A 407 -8.01 -8.02 -16.40
N PHE A 408 -6.81 -7.58 -16.00
CA PHE A 408 -6.63 -6.93 -14.72
C PHE A 408 -7.31 -5.55 -14.76
N LEU A 409 -7.68 -5.10 -13.57
CA LEU A 409 -8.16 -3.74 -13.31
C LEU A 409 -7.00 -2.72 -13.39
N SER A 410 -5.89 -3.08 -14.03
CA SER A 410 -4.82 -2.15 -14.35
C SER A 410 -5.38 -1.05 -15.20
#